data_AF-A0A847JUM8-F1
#
_entry.id   AF-A0A847JUM8-F1
#
_cell.length_a   1.000
_cell.length_b   1.000
_cell.length_c   1.000
_cell.angle_alpha   90.00
_cell.angle_beta   90.00
_cell.angle_gamma   90.00
#
_symmetry.space_group_name_H-M   'P 1'
#
loop_
_entity.id
_entity.type
_entity.pdbx_description
1 polymer ?
#
loop_
_entity_poly.entity_id
_entity_poly.type
_entity_poly.pdbx_seq_one_letter_code
_entity_poly.pdbx_strand_id
1 'polypeptide(L)'
;MSGSPPHDISARRVVRVLVALAIPPAAALAAIHADPLGAYAARRPGLLALGMFAVAGAMLWPAVRRWLLVVLAYGAALLALEGAWLRPSGGRLNIPTEGLLSLLHYAYPWAWVTLFVLAATAGTLEAIRPGTVLAKRCLFGAAAVYLLGHGMAGMLDRPNVISLVSIATGIGSLLGALTVHRFGIHHDSDAPLDDVPSAAALAADRRKRLAQLEWRDPDAVH
;
A
#
# COMPACT_ATOMS: atom_id res chain seq x y z
N MET A 1 -3.13 35.81 -35.14
CA MET A 1 -2.96 35.36 -33.74
C MET A 1 -3.92 34.21 -33.51
N SER A 2 -3.47 32.96 -33.74
CA SER A 2 -4.30 31.77 -33.52
C SER A 2 -4.02 31.23 -32.13
N GLY A 3 -4.97 31.40 -31.21
CA GLY A 3 -4.91 30.79 -29.88
C GLY A 3 -5.12 29.28 -30.01
N SER A 4 -4.07 28.51 -29.72
CA SER A 4 -4.17 27.06 -29.59
C SER A 4 -5.00 26.71 -28.35
N PRO A 5 -6.02 25.83 -28.46
CA PRO A 5 -6.93 25.53 -27.36
C PRO A 5 -6.23 24.72 -26.24
N PRO A 6 -6.42 25.08 -24.95
CA PRO A 6 -5.74 24.47 -23.80
C PRO A 6 -6.35 23.14 -23.30
N HIS A 7 -6.94 22.31 -24.17
CA HIS A 7 -7.76 21.16 -23.72
C HIS A 7 -7.05 19.80 -23.63
N ASP A 8 -5.83 19.65 -24.16
CA ASP A 8 -5.24 18.30 -24.34
C ASP A 8 -4.58 17.73 -23.05
N ILE A 9 -4.29 18.60 -22.07
CA ILE A 9 -3.64 18.20 -20.81
C ILE A 9 -4.63 17.46 -19.87
N SER A 10 -5.94 17.66 -20.04
CA SER A 10 -6.97 17.05 -19.18
C SER A 10 -7.17 15.56 -19.47
N ALA A 11 -7.27 15.18 -20.75
CA ALA A 11 -7.60 13.80 -21.13
C ALA A 11 -6.52 12.79 -20.72
N ARG A 12 -5.24 13.11 -20.93
CA ARG A 12 -4.12 12.23 -20.55
C ARG A 12 -4.03 12.03 -19.04
N ARG A 13 -4.30 13.07 -18.24
CA ARG A 13 -4.33 12.95 -16.77
C ARG A 13 -5.48 12.06 -16.30
N VAL A 14 -6.68 12.25 -16.85
CA VAL A 14 -7.84 11.41 -16.54
C VAL A 14 -7.56 9.95 -16.89
N VAL A 15 -7.04 9.66 -18.08
CA VAL A 15 -6.70 8.30 -18.48
C VAL A 15 -5.66 7.68 -17.54
N ARG A 16 -4.60 8.40 -17.17
CA ARG A 16 -3.60 7.89 -16.23
C ARG A 16 -4.20 7.58 -14.85
N VAL A 17 -5.09 8.44 -14.34
CA VAL A 17 -5.76 8.20 -13.05
C VAL A 17 -6.68 6.98 -13.13
N LEU A 18 -7.46 6.85 -14.21
CA LEU A 18 -8.35 5.70 -14.42
C LEU A 18 -7.55 4.41 -14.51
N VAL A 19 -6.44 4.40 -15.26
CA VAL A 19 -5.55 3.25 -15.38
C VAL A 19 -4.91 2.91 -14.03
N ALA A 20 -4.42 3.91 -13.28
CA ALA A 20 -3.85 3.73 -11.96
C ALA A 20 -4.86 3.20 -10.93
N LEU A 21 -6.14 3.51 -11.11
CA LEU A 21 -7.22 3.03 -10.24
C LEU A 21 -7.72 1.64 -10.63
N ALA A 22 -7.73 1.30 -11.92
CA ALA A 22 -8.30 0.06 -12.44
C ALA A 22 -7.32 -1.12 -12.45
N ILE A 23 -6.03 -0.88 -12.75
CA ILE A 23 -5.03 -1.95 -12.84
C ILE A 23 -4.82 -2.67 -11.49
N PRO A 24 -4.60 -1.98 -10.36
CA PRO A 24 -4.29 -2.66 -9.10
C PRO A 24 -5.42 -3.55 -8.57
N PRO A 25 -6.71 -3.14 -8.59
CA PRO A 25 -7.82 -4.03 -8.26
C PRO A 25 -7.91 -5.23 -9.19
N ALA A 26 -7.72 -5.03 -10.51
CA ALA A 26 -7.73 -6.13 -11.47
C ALA A 26 -6.58 -7.13 -11.21
N ALA A 27 -5.38 -6.64 -10.91
CA ALA A 27 -4.23 -7.47 -10.55
C ALA A 27 -4.48 -8.24 -9.24
N ALA A 28 -5.07 -7.58 -8.23
CA ALA A 28 -5.43 -8.22 -6.99
C ALA A 28 -6.51 -9.30 -7.17
N LEU A 29 -7.56 -9.02 -7.97
CA LEU A 29 -8.58 -10.00 -8.32
C LEU A 29 -8.00 -11.21 -9.07
N ALA A 30 -7.13 -10.96 -10.05
CA ALA A 30 -6.45 -12.01 -10.79
C ALA A 30 -5.57 -12.88 -9.88
N ALA A 31 -4.88 -12.25 -8.91
CA ALA A 31 -4.08 -12.99 -7.93
C ALA A 31 -4.94 -13.85 -6.99
N ILE A 32 -6.10 -13.35 -6.55
CA ILE A 32 -7.03 -14.10 -5.69
C ILE A 32 -7.62 -15.29 -6.43
N HIS A 33 -7.98 -15.14 -7.72
CA HIS A 33 -8.59 -16.20 -8.53
C HIS A 33 -7.58 -17.09 -9.26
N ALA A 34 -6.28 -16.88 -9.06
CA ALA A 34 -5.25 -17.77 -9.59
C ALA A 34 -5.15 -19.03 -8.71
N ASP A 35 -6.19 -19.88 -8.76
CA ASP A 35 -6.32 -21.15 -8.04
C ASP A 35 -5.06 -22.03 -8.01
N PRO A 36 -4.25 -22.18 -9.09
CA PRO A 36 -3.06 -23.02 -9.01
C PRO A 36 -1.94 -22.43 -8.14
N LEU A 37 -1.82 -21.11 -8.03
CA LEU A 37 -0.69 -20.48 -7.33
C LEU A 37 -0.81 -20.62 -5.81
N GLY A 38 -2.00 -20.43 -5.25
CA GLY A 38 -2.23 -20.57 -3.81
C GLY A 38 -2.00 -22.01 -3.33
N ALA A 39 -2.57 -22.99 -4.04
CA ALA A 39 -2.38 -24.40 -3.73
C ALA A 39 -0.93 -24.85 -3.89
N TYR A 40 -0.22 -24.33 -4.90
CA TYR A 40 1.20 -24.64 -5.12
C TYR A 40 2.11 -23.98 -4.09
N ALA A 41 1.83 -22.74 -3.69
CA ALA A 41 2.55 -22.03 -2.63
C ALA A 41 2.39 -22.72 -1.27
N ALA A 42 1.20 -23.22 -0.94
CA ALA A 42 0.96 -23.95 0.30
C ALA A 42 1.80 -25.23 0.42
N ARG A 43 2.16 -25.87 -0.71
CA ARG A 43 2.98 -27.08 -0.74
C ARG A 43 4.49 -26.80 -0.72
N ARG A 44 4.93 -25.55 -0.90
CA ARG A 44 6.35 -25.20 -0.98
C ARG A 44 6.66 -24.01 -0.07
N PRO A 45 7.09 -24.23 1.19
CA PRO A 45 7.37 -23.14 2.12
C PRO A 45 8.45 -22.17 1.60
N GLY A 46 9.36 -22.65 0.74
CA GLY A 46 10.36 -21.80 0.08
C GLY A 46 9.77 -20.72 -0.84
N LEU A 47 8.58 -20.92 -1.42
CA LEU A 47 7.91 -19.88 -2.22
C LEU A 47 7.44 -18.71 -1.36
N LEU A 48 7.02 -18.98 -0.13
CA LEU A 48 6.60 -17.94 0.81
C LEU A 48 7.80 -17.06 1.20
N ALA A 49 8.94 -17.68 1.49
CA ALA A 49 10.19 -16.98 1.74
C ALA A 49 10.63 -16.12 0.55
N LEU A 50 10.58 -16.67 -0.67
CA LEU A 50 10.87 -15.93 -1.91
C LEU A 50 9.91 -14.75 -2.10
N GLY A 51 8.61 -14.93 -1.82
CA GLY A 51 7.62 -13.86 -1.84
C GLY A 51 7.95 -12.75 -0.85
N MET A 52 8.33 -13.10 0.39
CA MET A 52 8.75 -12.12 1.39
C MET A 52 10.02 -11.37 0.97
N PHE A 53 11.01 -12.06 0.39
CA PHE A 53 12.21 -11.43 -0.17
C PHE A 53 11.88 -10.50 -1.34
N ALA A 54 10.99 -10.91 -2.24
CA ALA A 54 10.55 -10.07 -3.36
C ALA A 54 9.83 -8.80 -2.86
N VAL A 55 8.96 -8.93 -1.86
CA VAL A 55 8.29 -7.78 -1.21
C VAL A 55 9.31 -6.87 -0.52
N ALA A 56 10.27 -7.42 0.22
CA ALA A 56 11.34 -6.66 0.86
C ALA A 56 12.21 -5.93 -0.16
N GLY A 57 12.59 -6.59 -1.26
CA GLY A 57 13.33 -5.97 -2.36
C GLY A 57 12.53 -4.86 -3.04
N ALA A 58 11.24 -5.09 -3.30
CA ALA A 58 10.34 -4.09 -3.86
C ALA A 58 10.18 -2.85 -2.95
N MET A 59 10.26 -3.03 -1.63
CA MET A 59 10.24 -1.92 -0.66
C MET A 59 11.49 -1.03 -0.72
N LEU A 60 12.62 -1.55 -1.20
CA LEU A 60 13.86 -0.77 -1.36
C LEU A 60 13.78 0.23 -2.52
N TRP A 61 12.98 -0.06 -3.56
CA TRP A 61 12.79 0.86 -4.69
C TRP A 61 11.55 1.74 -4.50
N PRO A 62 11.68 3.08 -4.39
CA PRO A 62 10.53 3.97 -4.12
C PRO A 62 9.38 3.83 -5.13
N ALA A 63 9.71 3.67 -6.42
CA ALA A 63 8.71 3.52 -7.48
C ALA A 63 7.92 2.22 -7.37
N VAL A 64 8.61 1.09 -7.11
CA VAL A 64 7.98 -0.23 -6.96
C VAL A 64 7.19 -0.30 -5.66
N ARG A 65 7.76 0.25 -4.57
CA ARG A 65 7.11 0.35 -3.26
C ARG A 65 5.74 0.97 -3.35
N ARG A 66 5.60 2.10 -4.06
CA ARG A 66 4.31 2.78 -4.24
C ARG A 66 3.25 1.85 -4.83
N TRP A 67 3.57 1.23 -5.97
CA TRP A 67 2.63 0.33 -6.64
C TRP A 67 2.32 -0.91 -5.80
N LEU A 68 3.32 -1.43 -5.10
CA LEU A 68 3.13 -2.56 -4.19
C LEU A 68 2.14 -2.21 -3.05
N LEU A 69 2.27 -1.03 -2.44
CA LEU A 69 1.35 -0.58 -1.40
C LEU A 69 -0.08 -0.44 -1.93
N VAL A 70 -0.25 0.12 -3.12
CA VAL A 70 -1.57 0.25 -3.76
C VAL A 70 -2.18 -1.12 -4.03
N VAL A 71 -1.42 -2.05 -4.63
CA VAL A 71 -1.89 -3.41 -4.92
C VAL A 71 -2.24 -4.16 -3.63
N LEU A 72 -1.40 -4.08 -2.59
CA LEU A 72 -1.67 -4.69 -1.29
C LEU A 72 -2.91 -4.10 -0.62
N ALA A 73 -3.10 -2.79 -0.69
CA ALA A 73 -4.27 -2.13 -0.12
C ALA A 73 -5.57 -2.58 -0.82
N TYR A 74 -5.58 -2.66 -2.15
CA TYR A 74 -6.74 -3.20 -2.87
C TYR A 74 -6.93 -4.70 -2.65
N GLY A 75 -5.85 -5.48 -2.56
CA GLY A 75 -5.93 -6.90 -2.20
C GLY A 75 -6.56 -7.10 -0.83
N ALA A 76 -6.14 -6.33 0.17
CA ALA A 76 -6.73 -6.35 1.51
C ALA A 76 -8.20 -5.90 1.49
N ALA A 77 -8.55 -4.89 0.69
CA ALA A 77 -9.95 -4.47 0.53
C ALA A 77 -10.80 -5.60 -0.08
N LEU A 78 -10.34 -6.24 -1.15
CA LEU A 78 -11.08 -7.33 -1.79
C LEU A 78 -11.23 -8.55 -0.87
N LEU A 79 -10.18 -8.93 -0.15
CA LEU A 79 -10.25 -9.96 0.88
C LEU A 79 -11.26 -9.59 1.97
N ALA A 80 -11.32 -8.31 2.35
CA ALA A 80 -12.27 -7.84 3.33
C ALA A 80 -13.72 -7.83 2.83
N LEU A 81 -13.91 -7.53 1.55
CA LEU A 81 -15.20 -7.62 0.88
C LEU A 81 -15.68 -9.07 0.80
N GLU A 82 -14.79 -10.00 0.41
CA GLU A 82 -15.08 -11.43 0.42
C GLU A 82 -15.42 -11.92 1.84
N GLY A 83 -14.63 -11.52 2.85
CA GLY A 83 -14.88 -11.84 4.24
C GLY A 83 -16.22 -11.32 4.76
N ALA A 84 -16.62 -10.11 4.38
CA ALA A 84 -17.89 -9.51 4.78
C ALA A 84 -19.12 -10.14 4.09
N TRP A 85 -19.03 -10.48 2.80
CA TRP A 85 -20.19 -10.84 1.97
C TRP A 85 -20.28 -12.30 1.56
N LEU A 86 -19.14 -12.94 1.27
CA LEU A 86 -19.10 -14.31 0.74
C LEU A 86 -18.92 -15.35 1.83
N ARG A 87 -18.41 -14.96 3.01
CA ARG A 87 -18.34 -15.83 4.19
C ARG A 87 -19.07 -15.27 5.42
N PRO A 88 -20.34 -14.83 5.31
CA PRO A 88 -21.10 -14.35 6.48
C PRO A 88 -21.29 -15.45 7.54
N SER A 89 -21.11 -16.72 7.17
CA SER A 89 -21.21 -17.91 8.05
C SER A 89 -19.95 -18.78 8.08
N GLY A 90 -18.97 -18.57 7.20
CA GLY A 90 -17.92 -19.55 6.84
C GLY A 90 -16.73 -19.66 7.79
N GLY A 91 -16.74 -18.90 8.88
CA GLY A 91 -15.77 -18.99 9.95
C GLY A 91 -16.42 -18.61 11.25
N ARG A 92 -17.60 -19.19 11.55
CA ARG A 92 -18.02 -19.26 12.95
C ARG A 92 -16.89 -19.97 13.67
N LEU A 93 -15.99 -19.19 14.27
CA LEU A 93 -15.16 -19.68 15.35
C LEU A 93 -16.11 -20.50 16.21
N ASN A 94 -15.83 -21.78 16.38
CA ASN A 94 -16.71 -22.72 17.08
C ASN A 94 -16.61 -22.45 18.58
N ILE A 95 -16.80 -21.19 18.94
CA ILE A 95 -16.63 -20.64 20.26
C ILE A 95 -18.04 -20.58 20.86
N PRO A 96 -18.24 -21.14 22.06
CA PRO A 96 -19.50 -21.00 22.78
C PRO A 96 -19.94 -19.53 22.84
N THR A 97 -21.19 -19.26 22.46
CA THR A 97 -21.79 -17.91 22.35
C THR A 97 -22.08 -17.25 23.70
N GLU A 98 -21.51 -17.75 24.79
CA GLU A 98 -21.79 -17.26 26.13
C GLU A 98 -20.86 -16.10 26.52
N GLY A 99 -21.43 -14.99 27.00
CA GLY A 99 -20.70 -13.85 27.56
C GLY A 99 -19.99 -12.96 26.53
N LEU A 100 -18.74 -12.55 26.85
CA LEU A 100 -17.90 -11.61 26.07
C LEU A 100 -17.73 -12.01 24.59
N LEU A 101 -17.85 -13.30 24.29
CA LEU A 101 -17.70 -13.88 22.96
C LEU A 101 -18.83 -13.49 22.01
N SER A 102 -20.02 -13.19 22.54
CA SER A 102 -21.15 -12.68 21.75
C SER A 102 -20.86 -11.30 21.15
N LEU A 103 -20.18 -10.41 21.91
CA LEU A 103 -19.77 -9.10 21.43
C LEU A 103 -18.78 -9.23 20.27
N LEU A 104 -17.83 -10.16 20.36
CA LEU A 104 -16.86 -10.39 19.29
C LEU A 104 -17.55 -10.89 18.02
N HIS A 105 -18.53 -11.79 18.16
CA HIS A 105 -19.34 -12.28 17.03
C HIS A 105 -20.08 -11.13 16.33
N TYR A 106 -20.68 -10.21 17.10
CA TYR A 106 -21.37 -9.05 16.55
C TYR A 106 -20.42 -8.02 15.93
N ALA A 107 -19.24 -7.81 16.53
CA ALA A 107 -18.24 -6.87 16.04
C ALA A 107 -17.51 -7.36 14.78
N TYR A 108 -17.46 -8.68 14.55
CA TYR A 108 -16.72 -9.30 13.46
C TYR A 108 -17.07 -8.77 12.05
N PRO A 109 -18.35 -8.72 11.60
CA PRO A 109 -18.68 -8.15 10.29
C PRO A 109 -18.30 -6.67 10.18
N TRP A 110 -18.46 -5.90 11.27
CA TRP A 110 -18.07 -4.50 11.30
C TRP A 110 -16.56 -4.31 11.19
N ALA A 111 -15.76 -5.22 11.74
CA ALA A 111 -14.31 -5.21 11.56
C ALA A 111 -13.93 -5.40 10.09
N TRP A 112 -14.58 -6.31 9.37
CA TRP A 112 -14.36 -6.48 7.93
C TRP A 112 -14.77 -5.27 7.10
N VAL A 113 -15.93 -4.67 7.39
CA VAL A 113 -16.36 -3.43 6.72
C VAL A 113 -15.37 -2.30 6.98
N THR A 114 -14.91 -2.16 8.23
CA THR A 114 -13.91 -1.14 8.60
C THR A 114 -12.59 -1.37 7.86
N LEU A 115 -12.12 -2.62 7.80
CA LEU A 115 -10.93 -3.01 7.05
C LEU A 115 -11.07 -2.66 5.56
N PHE A 116 -12.20 -3.00 4.94
CA PHE A 116 -12.50 -2.69 3.55
C PHE A 116 -12.40 -1.18 3.28
N VAL A 117 -13.10 -0.37 4.08
CA VAL A 117 -13.13 1.09 3.90
C VAL A 117 -11.74 1.69 4.06
N LEU A 118 -11.00 1.29 5.10
CA LEU A 118 -9.65 1.79 5.35
C LEU A 118 -8.68 1.39 4.22
N ALA A 119 -8.70 0.12 3.80
CA ALA A 119 -7.80 -0.39 2.78
C ALA A 119 -8.11 0.23 1.39
N ALA A 120 -9.38 0.32 1.00
CA ALA A 120 -9.79 0.95 -0.25
C ALA A 120 -9.43 2.45 -0.28
N THR A 121 -9.65 3.15 0.84
CA THR A 121 -9.28 4.56 0.98
C THR A 121 -7.76 4.74 0.89
N ALA A 122 -6.98 3.88 1.54
CA ALA A 122 -5.53 3.90 1.45
C ALA A 122 -5.03 3.69 0.02
N GLY A 123 -5.54 2.66 -0.67
CA GLY A 123 -5.17 2.37 -2.06
C GLY A 123 -5.54 3.51 -3.02
N THR A 124 -6.72 4.10 -2.85
CA THR A 124 -7.19 5.23 -3.65
C THR A 124 -6.32 6.47 -3.43
N LEU A 125 -6.07 6.83 -2.17
CA LEU A 125 -5.26 8.00 -1.84
C LEU A 125 -3.81 7.83 -2.29
N GLU A 126 -3.21 6.65 -2.10
CA GLU A 126 -1.82 6.39 -2.52
C GLU A 126 -1.68 6.34 -4.06
N ALA A 127 -2.72 5.89 -4.76
CA ALA A 127 -2.76 5.93 -6.23
C ALA A 127 -2.81 7.38 -6.76
N ILE A 128 -3.67 8.24 -6.18
CA ILE A 128 -3.87 9.62 -6.64
C ILE A 128 -2.76 10.55 -6.13
N ARG A 129 -2.42 10.49 -4.85
CA ARG A 129 -1.47 11.35 -4.14
C ARG A 129 -0.56 10.50 -3.23
N PRO A 130 0.55 9.98 -3.77
CA PRO A 130 1.42 9.09 -3.03
C PRO A 130 2.00 9.76 -1.78
N GLY A 131 2.20 8.98 -0.73
CA GLY A 131 2.88 9.43 0.48
C GLY A 131 2.05 10.33 1.39
N THR A 132 0.77 10.57 1.10
CA THR A 132 -0.09 11.38 1.98
C THR A 132 -0.20 10.77 3.37
N VAL A 133 -0.19 11.64 4.39
CA VAL A 133 -0.36 11.22 5.80
C VAL A 133 -1.65 10.42 5.97
N LEU A 134 -2.74 10.83 5.32
CA LEU A 134 -4.01 10.14 5.38
C LEU A 134 -3.96 8.74 4.77
N ALA A 135 -3.33 8.56 3.59
CA ALA A 135 -3.15 7.22 3.00
C ALA A 135 -2.42 6.28 3.97
N LYS A 136 -1.33 6.76 4.59
CA LYS A 136 -0.57 5.98 5.58
C LYS A 136 -1.40 5.66 6.82
N ARG A 137 -2.20 6.61 7.34
CA ARG A 137 -3.12 6.37 8.46
C ARG A 137 -4.11 5.26 8.15
N CYS A 138 -4.73 5.33 6.98
CA CYS A 138 -5.68 4.33 6.53
C CYS A 138 -5.01 2.95 6.34
N LEU A 139 -3.80 2.91 5.78
CA LEU A 139 -3.05 1.66 5.60
C LEU A 139 -2.67 1.02 6.94
N PHE A 140 -2.12 1.79 7.87
CA PHE A 140 -1.78 1.29 9.21
C PHE A 140 -3.03 0.92 10.01
N GLY A 141 -4.12 1.67 9.86
CA GLY A 141 -5.41 1.35 10.47
C GLY A 141 -5.96 0.03 9.93
N ALA A 142 -5.92 -0.19 8.61
CA ALA A 142 -6.31 -1.45 7.99
C ALA A 142 -5.47 -2.62 8.53
N ALA A 143 -4.14 -2.47 8.57
CA ALA A 143 -3.26 -3.49 9.14
C ALA A 143 -3.58 -3.78 10.61
N ALA A 144 -3.85 -2.74 11.42
CA ALA A 144 -4.23 -2.90 12.82
C ALA A 144 -5.53 -3.70 12.98
N VAL A 145 -6.58 -3.34 12.25
CA VAL A 145 -7.87 -4.04 12.28
C VAL A 145 -7.70 -5.51 11.90
N TYR A 146 -6.99 -5.78 10.80
CA TYR A 146 -6.76 -7.14 10.32
C TYR A 146 -5.98 -8.00 11.32
N LEU A 147 -4.83 -7.49 11.80
CA LEU A 147 -3.90 -8.24 12.65
C LEU A 147 -4.43 -8.42 14.07
N LEU A 148 -5.10 -7.41 14.64
CA LEU A 148 -5.78 -7.55 15.93
C LEU A 148 -6.92 -8.55 15.83
N GLY A 149 -7.77 -8.43 14.81
CA GLY A 149 -8.89 -9.35 14.59
C GLY A 149 -8.43 -10.81 14.45
N HIS A 150 -7.47 -11.07 13.56
CA HIS A 150 -6.92 -12.42 13.36
C HIS A 150 -6.14 -12.92 14.57
N GLY A 151 -5.36 -12.07 15.23
CA GLY A 151 -4.61 -12.45 16.42
C GLY A 151 -5.51 -12.81 17.60
N MET A 152 -6.57 -12.04 17.85
CA MET A 152 -7.57 -12.35 18.88
C MET A 152 -8.33 -13.64 18.53
N ALA A 153 -8.79 -13.80 17.28
CA ALA A 153 -9.44 -15.02 16.83
C ALA A 153 -8.54 -16.25 17.00
N GLY A 154 -7.27 -16.15 16.62
CA GLY A 154 -6.29 -17.22 16.79
C GLY A 154 -5.99 -17.54 18.24
N MET A 155 -5.94 -16.53 19.13
CA MET A 155 -5.80 -16.74 20.57
C MET A 155 -6.99 -17.45 21.20
N LEU A 156 -8.20 -17.16 20.74
CA LEU A 156 -9.41 -17.80 21.25
C LEU A 156 -9.58 -19.23 20.74
N ASP A 157 -9.19 -19.51 19.49
CA ASP A 157 -9.26 -20.85 18.91
C ASP A 157 -8.12 -21.75 19.43
N ARG A 158 -6.87 -21.33 19.22
CA ARG A 158 -5.67 -22.09 19.59
C ARG A 158 -4.53 -21.14 19.98
N PRO A 159 -4.36 -20.85 21.29
CA PRO A 159 -3.30 -19.96 21.77
C PRO A 159 -1.92 -20.35 21.23
N ASN A 160 -1.29 -19.45 20.49
CA ASN A 160 0.02 -19.69 19.88
C ASN A 160 0.82 -18.39 19.72
N VAL A 161 2.15 -18.51 19.59
CA VAL A 161 3.06 -17.36 19.49
C VAL A 161 2.74 -16.49 18.26
N ILE A 162 2.31 -17.07 17.15
CA ILE A 162 1.99 -16.33 15.91
C ILE A 162 0.83 -15.36 16.14
N SER A 163 -0.18 -15.78 16.89
CA SER A 163 -1.35 -14.98 17.22
C SER A 163 -0.96 -13.84 18.18
N LEU A 164 -0.05 -14.09 19.12
CA LEU A 164 0.51 -13.06 20.01
C LEU A 164 1.29 -12.00 19.22
N VAL A 165 2.17 -12.44 18.32
CA VAL A 165 2.94 -11.56 17.43
C VAL A 165 2.02 -10.75 16.54
N SER A 166 0.92 -11.33 16.05
CA SER A 166 -0.09 -10.63 15.26
C SER A 166 -0.78 -9.53 16.09
N ILE A 167 -1.19 -9.84 17.33
CA ILE A 167 -1.76 -8.82 18.24
C ILE A 167 -0.77 -7.69 18.48
N ALA A 168 0.48 -8.01 18.85
CA ALA A 168 1.52 -7.02 19.12
C ALA A 168 1.79 -6.12 17.91
N THR A 169 1.86 -6.72 16.72
CA THR A 169 2.06 -6.00 15.44
C THR A 169 0.83 -5.15 15.10
N GLY A 170 -0.38 -5.63 15.40
CA GLY A 170 -1.61 -4.87 15.28
C GLY A 170 -1.63 -3.63 16.17
N ILE A 171 -1.20 -3.76 17.44
CA ILE A 171 -1.04 -2.63 18.36
C ILE A 171 0.00 -1.63 17.83
N GLY A 172 1.16 -2.12 17.38
CA GLY A 172 2.19 -1.28 16.77
C GLY A 172 1.68 -0.53 15.54
N SER A 173 0.88 -1.19 14.70
CA SER A 173 0.23 -0.58 13.54
C SER A 173 -0.77 0.50 13.96
N LEU A 174 -1.56 0.27 15.01
CA LEU A 174 -2.49 1.26 15.54
C LEU A 174 -1.76 2.50 16.04
N LEU A 175 -0.68 2.31 16.81
CA LEU A 175 0.18 3.40 17.26
C LEU A 175 0.82 4.14 16.07
N GLY A 176 1.24 3.41 15.04
CA GLY A 176 1.71 3.95 13.78
C GLY A 176 0.66 4.85 13.11
N ALA A 177 -0.59 4.39 12.99
CA ALA A 177 -1.68 5.18 12.43
C ALA A 177 -1.89 6.50 13.19
N LEU A 178 -1.81 6.49 14.52
CA LEU A 178 -1.97 7.70 15.33
C LEU A 178 -0.76 8.64 15.19
N THR A 179 0.45 8.09 15.14
CA THR A 179 1.71 8.87 15.20
C THR A 179 2.32 9.21 13.85
N VAL A 180 1.80 8.69 12.72
CA VAL A 180 2.42 8.83 11.39
C VAL A 180 2.65 10.29 10.96
N HIS A 181 1.84 11.23 11.45
CA HIS A 181 2.02 12.65 11.21
C HIS A 181 3.35 13.22 11.75
N ARG A 182 3.91 12.59 12.80
CA ARG A 182 5.21 12.96 13.39
C ARG A 182 6.39 12.49 12.55
N PHE A 183 6.19 11.48 11.71
CA PHE A 183 7.21 10.92 10.81
C PHE A 183 7.11 11.47 9.39
N GLY A 184 6.53 12.67 9.23
CA GLY A 184 6.45 13.38 7.97
C GLY A 184 7.83 13.77 7.46
N ILE A 185 8.59 12.81 6.94
CA ILE A 185 9.68 13.09 6.01
C ILE A 185 9.01 13.81 4.86
N HIS A 186 9.28 15.12 4.73
CA HIS A 186 8.98 15.84 3.51
C HIS A 186 9.67 15.07 2.39
N HIS A 187 8.91 14.30 1.62
CA HIS A 187 9.38 13.99 0.28
C HIS A 187 9.34 15.35 -0.41
N ASP A 188 10.53 15.89 -0.69
CA ASP A 188 10.67 16.98 -1.65
C ASP A 188 9.77 16.60 -2.81
N SER A 189 8.71 17.39 -2.95
CA SER A 189 7.62 17.19 -3.89
C SER A 189 8.19 16.61 -5.16
N ASP A 190 7.73 15.42 -5.54
CA ASP A 190 8.00 14.85 -6.86
C ASP A 190 7.89 16.01 -7.85
N ALA A 191 9.02 16.40 -8.44
CA ALA A 191 8.99 17.21 -9.65
C ALA A 191 7.99 16.49 -10.56
N PRO A 192 7.02 17.21 -11.15
CA PRO A 192 5.95 16.59 -11.91
C PRO A 192 6.52 15.47 -12.79
N LEU A 193 5.92 14.27 -12.79
CA LEU A 193 6.37 13.18 -13.66
C LEU A 193 6.27 13.56 -15.17
N ASP A 194 5.63 14.69 -15.49
CA ASP A 194 5.62 15.32 -16.81
C ASP A 194 6.85 16.22 -17.07
N ASP A 195 7.61 16.56 -16.02
CA ASP A 195 8.90 17.24 -16.04
C ASP A 195 10.04 16.23 -15.79
N VAL A 196 10.01 15.07 -16.47
CA VAL A 196 11.30 14.43 -16.79
C VAL A 196 11.98 15.44 -17.70
N PRO A 197 13.03 16.17 -17.23
CA PRO A 197 13.66 17.15 -18.09
C PRO A 197 14.11 16.39 -19.32
N SER A 198 13.84 16.93 -20.51
CA SER A 198 14.31 16.32 -21.75
C SER A 198 15.80 15.94 -21.58
N ALA A 199 16.27 14.88 -22.24
CA ALA A 199 17.67 14.47 -22.11
C ALA A 199 18.65 15.67 -22.31
N ALA A 200 18.24 16.66 -23.11
CA ALA A 200 18.93 17.94 -23.28
C ALA A 200 18.93 18.82 -22.01
N ALA A 201 17.81 18.95 -21.29
CA ALA A 201 17.73 19.70 -20.04
C ALA A 201 18.54 19.05 -18.91
N LEU A 202 18.52 17.72 -18.80
CA LEU A 202 19.40 16.98 -17.86
C LEU A 202 20.88 17.14 -18.21
N ALA A 203 21.23 17.12 -19.50
CA ALA A 203 22.60 17.35 -19.95
C ALA A 203 23.06 18.80 -19.67
N ALA A 204 22.19 19.79 -19.86
CA ALA A 204 22.48 21.19 -19.59
C ALA A 204 22.72 21.45 -18.09
N ASP A 205 21.91 20.84 -17.22
CA ASP A 205 22.04 21.00 -15.77
C ASP A 205 23.29 20.28 -15.24
N ARG A 206 23.63 19.11 -15.81
CA ARG A 206 24.88 18.41 -15.52
C ARG A 206 26.10 19.23 -15.94
N ARG A 207 26.06 19.88 -17.12
CA ARG A 207 27.14 20.81 -17.56
C ARG A 207 27.28 22.01 -16.63
N LYS A 208 26.18 22.58 -16.14
CA LYS A 208 26.23 23.68 -15.17
C LYS A 208 26.86 23.27 -13.85
N ARG A 209 26.50 22.10 -13.31
CA ARG A 209 27.13 21.58 -12.08
C ARG A 209 28.61 21.27 -12.28
N LEU A 210 28.98 20.68 -13.41
CA LEU A 210 30.39 20.42 -13.73
C LEU A 210 31.17 21.73 -13.86
N ALA A 211 30.63 22.76 -14.53
CA ALA A 211 31.26 24.08 -14.63
C ALA A 211 31.38 24.83 -13.28
N GLN A 212 30.58 24.45 -12.27
CA GLN A 212 30.70 24.97 -10.90
C GLN A 212 31.71 24.18 -10.05
N LEU A 213 31.96 22.92 -10.41
CA LEU A 213 32.89 22.02 -9.71
C LEU A 213 34.28 22.00 -10.35
N GLU A 214 34.39 22.36 -11.63
CA GLU A 214 35.66 22.61 -12.30
C GLU A 214 36.31 23.81 -11.62
N TRP A 215 37.38 23.51 -10.89
CA TRP A 215 38.27 24.49 -10.28
C TRP A 215 38.69 25.50 -11.36
N ARG A 216 38.20 26.74 -11.25
CA ARG A 216 38.69 27.82 -12.10
C ARG A 216 40.10 28.14 -11.63
N ASP A 217 41.08 27.77 -12.44
CA ASP A 217 42.46 28.14 -12.20
C ASP A 217 42.55 29.68 -12.26
N PRO A 218 42.82 30.37 -11.14
CA PRO A 218 42.83 31.84 -11.11
C PRO A 218 43.94 32.44 -11.98
N ASP A 219 44.92 31.62 -12.39
CA ASP A 219 46.11 32.04 -13.11
C ASP A 219 45.95 31.99 -14.65
N ALA A 220 44.78 31.59 -15.17
CA ALA A 220 44.52 31.56 -16.62
C ALA A 220 44.25 32.96 -17.26
N VAL A 221 44.44 34.04 -16.50
CA VAL A 221 44.26 35.43 -16.96
C VAL A 221 45.60 36.19 -16.83
N HIS A 222 46.64 35.73 -17.51
CA HIS A 222 47.84 36.52 -17.78
C HIS A 222 48.43 36.20 -19.15
#